data_AF-N6X6P7-F1
#
_entry.id   AF-N6X6P7-F1
#
_cell.length_a   1.000
_cell.length_b   1.000
_cell.length_c   1.000
_cell.angle_alpha   90.00
_cell.angle_beta   90.00
_cell.angle_gamma   90.00
#
_symmetry.space_group_name_H-M   'P 1'
#
loop_
_entity.id
_entity.type
_entity.pdbx_description
1 polymer ?
#
loop_
_entity_poly.entity_id
_entity_poly.type
_entity_poly.pdbx_seq_one_letter_code
_entity_poly.pdbx_strand_id
1 'polypeptide(L)'
;MPNAISRQIRAQDFLALTDQELRTKYPDNEEIRLCLEHIDRARMLIKSPEDEREQTINDLKRRLALNLAQGLPPVFPPELLAPSRQSVAD
;
A
#
# COMPACT_ATOMS: atom_id res chain seq x y z
N MET A 1 -21.77 -6.62 -5.80
CA MET A 1 -21.08 -5.61 -4.96
C MET A 1 -20.44 -6.34 -3.78
N PRO A 2 -19.12 -6.23 -3.52
CA PRO A 2 -18.52 -6.85 -2.35
C PRO A 2 -19.18 -6.32 -1.06
N ASN A 3 -19.55 -7.21 -0.14
CA ASN A 3 -20.08 -6.85 1.17
C ASN A 3 -19.03 -6.03 1.95
N ALA A 4 -19.44 -4.97 2.66
CA ALA A 4 -18.58 -4.13 3.49
C ALA A 4 -17.77 -4.94 4.51
N ILE A 5 -18.34 -6.02 5.05
CA ILE A 5 -17.66 -6.95 5.97
C ILE A 5 -16.45 -7.60 5.27
N SER A 6 -16.63 -8.05 4.02
CA SER A 6 -15.55 -8.68 3.26
C SER A 6 -14.40 -7.71 2.96
N ARG A 7 -14.71 -6.42 2.80
CA ARG A 7 -13.70 -5.36 2.61
C ARG A 7 -12.90 -5.07 3.88
N GLN A 8 -13.58 -5.04 5.03
CA GLN A 8 -12.91 -4.87 6.32
C GLN A 8 -11.96 -6.04 6.63
N ILE A 9 -12.38 -7.28 6.35
CA ILE A 9 -11.51 -8.47 6.49
C ILE A 9 -10.27 -8.33 5.60
N ARG A 10 -10.45 -7.98 4.32
CA ARG A 10 -9.33 -7.76 3.40
C ARG A 10 -8.38 -6.66 3.87
N ALA A 11 -8.89 -5.56 4.39
CA ALA A 11 -8.07 -4.47 4.93
C ALA A 11 -7.26 -4.91 6.16
N GLN A 12 -7.87 -5.68 7.07
CA GLN A 12 -7.18 -6.25 8.23
C GLN A 12 -6.10 -7.23 7.82
N ASP A 13 -6.43 -8.16 6.92
CA ASP A 13 -5.48 -9.11 6.36
C ASP A 13 -4.34 -8.41 5.64
N PHE A 14 -4.63 -7.35 4.87
CA PHE A 14 -3.61 -6.57 4.19
C PHE A 14 -2.58 -6.00 5.16
N LEU A 15 -3.00 -5.54 6.35
CA LEU A 15 -2.09 -5.05 7.39
C LEU A 15 -1.33 -6.16 8.11
N ALA A 16 -1.98 -7.28 8.40
CA ALA A 16 -1.45 -8.34 9.26
C ALA A 16 -0.55 -9.34 8.52
N LEU A 17 -0.83 -9.61 7.25
CA LEU A 17 -0.15 -10.63 6.47
C LEU A 17 1.03 -10.04 5.68
N THR A 18 1.97 -10.93 5.37
CA THR A 18 3.05 -10.67 4.40
C THR A 18 2.51 -10.64 2.97
N ASP A 19 3.27 -10.04 2.05
CA ASP A 19 2.88 -9.95 0.64
C ASP A 19 2.68 -11.33 0.01
N GLN A 20 3.48 -12.33 0.39
CA GLN A 20 3.37 -13.70 -0.12
C GLN A 20 2.10 -14.40 0.40
N GLU A 21 1.77 -14.21 1.68
CA GLU A 21 0.54 -14.72 2.27
C GLU A 21 -0.69 -14.07 1.62
N LEU A 22 -0.64 -12.77 1.33
CA LEU A 22 -1.72 -12.07 0.64
C LEU A 22 -1.94 -12.59 -0.79
N ARG A 23 -0.86 -12.79 -1.56
CA ARG A 23 -0.93 -13.39 -2.90
C ARG A 23 -1.50 -14.81 -2.87
N THR A 24 -1.20 -15.56 -1.81
CA THR A 24 -1.68 -16.94 -1.63
C THR A 24 -3.15 -16.98 -1.20
N LYS A 25 -3.55 -16.11 -0.27
CA LYS A 25 -4.92 -16.04 0.27
C LYS A 25 -5.91 -15.40 -0.72
N TYR A 26 -5.43 -14.49 -1.57
CA TYR A 26 -6.25 -13.71 -2.50
C TYR A 26 -5.70 -13.71 -3.94
N PRO A 27 -5.54 -14.89 -4.56
CA PRO A 27 -4.90 -14.99 -5.88
C PRO A 27 -5.65 -14.23 -6.98
N ASP A 28 -6.99 -14.20 -6.92
CA ASP A 28 -7.85 -13.58 -7.93
C ASP A 28 -8.47 -12.25 -7.47
N ASN A 29 -8.06 -11.72 -6.31
CA ASN A 29 -8.62 -10.47 -5.82
C ASN A 29 -7.91 -9.26 -6.43
N GLU A 30 -8.59 -8.58 -7.35
CA GLU A 30 -8.04 -7.41 -8.04
C GLU A 30 -7.65 -6.28 -7.09
N GLU A 31 -8.46 -5.98 -6.05
CA GLU A 31 -8.17 -4.90 -5.11
C GLU A 31 -6.85 -5.15 -4.35
N ILE A 32 -6.67 -6.38 -3.83
CA ILE A 32 -5.43 -6.78 -3.14
C ILE A 32 -4.24 -6.78 -4.11
N ARG A 33 -4.42 -7.30 -5.33
CA ARG A 33 -3.35 -7.31 -6.35
C ARG A 33 -2.87 -5.90 -6.66
N LEU A 34 -3.78 -4.95 -6.89
CA LEU A 34 -3.44 -3.55 -7.16
C LEU A 34 -2.76 -2.88 -5.96
N CYS A 35 -3.21 -3.16 -4.73
CA CYS A 35 -2.52 -2.68 -3.53
C CYS A 35 -1.07 -3.19 -3.45
N LEU A 36 -0.84 -4.48 -3.73
CA LEU A 36 0.51 -5.05 -3.74
C LEU A 36 1.39 -4.45 -4.84
N GLU A 37 0.85 -4.21 -6.04
CA GLU A 37 1.58 -3.53 -7.11
C GLU A 37 2.01 -2.11 -6.73
N HIS A 38 1.19 -1.40 -5.95
CA HIS A 38 1.57 -0.10 -5.39
C HIS A 38 2.69 -0.23 -4.35
N ILE A 39 2.67 -1.24 -3.49
CA ILE A 39 3.76 -1.49 -2.54
C ILE A 39 5.07 -1.80 -3.29
N ASP A 40 5.03 -2.71 -4.27
CA ASP A 40 6.20 -3.08 -5.08
C ASP A 40 6.77 -1.86 -5.82
N ARG A 41 5.89 -1.06 -6.44
CA ARG A 41 6.28 0.18 -7.12
C ARG A 41 6.91 1.19 -6.17
N ALA A 42 6.35 1.38 -4.98
CA ALA A 42 6.92 2.29 -3.99
C ALA A 42 8.31 1.84 -3.54
N ARG A 43 8.53 0.52 -3.33
CA ARG A 43 9.86 -0.02 -2.98
C ARG A 43 10.91 0.25 -4.06
N MET A 44 10.51 0.24 -5.34
CA MET A 44 11.40 0.54 -6.47
C MET A 44 11.69 2.04 -6.62
N LEU A 45 10.74 2.91 -6.27
CA LEU A 45 10.86 4.35 -6.49
C LEU A 45 11.54 5.09 -5.34
N ILE A 46 11.34 4.63 -4.10
CA ILE A 46 11.91 5.29 -2.93
C ILE A 46 13.40 4.96 -2.85
N LYS A 47 14.23 5.98 -3.10
CA LYS A 47 15.70 5.90 -3.03
C LYS A 47 16.27 6.25 -1.64
N SER A 48 15.41 6.49 -0.66
CA SER A 48 15.80 6.78 0.72
C SER A 48 16.52 5.60 1.38
N PRO A 49 17.26 5.84 2.48
CA PRO A 49 17.78 4.78 3.35
C PRO A 49 16.69 3.78 3.74
N GLU A 50 17.11 2.56 4.08
CA GLU A 50 16.21 1.43 4.31
C GLU A 50 15.12 1.72 5.34
N ASP A 51 15.47 2.29 6.50
CA ASP A 51 14.51 2.61 7.57
C ASP A 51 13.44 3.62 7.12
N GLU A 52 13.84 4.68 6.41
CA GLU A 52 12.92 5.69 5.89
C GLU A 52 12.02 5.12 4.78
N ARG A 53 12.60 4.25 3.94
CA ARG A 53 11.85 3.53 2.90
C ARG A 53 10.81 2.62 3.53
N GLU A 54 11.18 1.84 4.54
CA GLU A 54 10.24 0.95 5.24
C GLU A 54 9.14 1.74 5.94
N GLN A 55 9.47 2.85 6.61
CA GLN A 55 8.47 3.72 7.22
C GLN A 55 7.47 4.26 6.19
N THR A 56 7.98 4.74 5.05
CA THR A 56 7.14 5.24 3.95
C THR A 56 6.25 4.15 3.36
N ILE A 57 6.78 2.93 3.18
CA ILE A 57 6.01 1.77 2.73
C ILE A 57 4.93 1.38 3.73
N ASN A 58 5.23 1.44 5.03
CA ASN A 58 4.26 1.15 6.09
C ASN A 58 3.10 2.16 6.09
N ASP A 59 3.40 3.45 5.88
CA ASP A 59 2.36 4.48 5.80
C ASP A 59 1.50 4.34 4.54
N LEU A 60 2.12 3.99 3.40
CA LEU A 60 1.39 3.61 2.19
C LEU A 60 0.48 2.41 2.44
N LYS A 61 0.99 1.36 3.10
CA LYS A 61 0.25 0.14 3.42
C LYS A 61 -0.99 0.44 4.26
N ARG A 62 -0.87 1.32 5.27
CA ARG A 62 -2.00 1.81 6.09
C ARG A 62 -3.03 2.55 5.26
N ARG A 63 -2.61 3.42 4.35
CA ARG A 63 -3.52 4.19 3.50
C ARG A 63 -4.27 3.31 2.50
N LEU A 64 -3.60 2.34 1.89
CA LEU A 64 -4.23 1.36 1.00
C LEU A 64 -5.24 0.49 1.77
N ALA A 65 -4.91 0.04 2.98
CA ALA A 65 -5.85 -0.71 3.82
C ALA A 65 -7.11 0.11 4.16
N LEU A 66 -6.96 1.41 4.46
CA LEU A 66 -8.09 2.30 4.71
C LEU A 66 -8.99 2.43 3.47
N ASN A 67 -8.40 2.60 2.28
CA ASN A 67 -9.16 2.65 1.03
C ASN A 67 -9.92 1.35 0.77
N LEU A 68 -9.27 0.19 0.98
CA LEU A 68 -9.92 -1.12 0.88
C LEU A 68 -11.13 -1.23 1.79
N ALA A 69 -11.00 -0.84 3.07
CA ALA A 69 -12.09 -0.88 4.04
C ALA A 69 -13.27 0.00 3.64
N GLN A 70 -13.00 1.15 3.01
CA GLN A 70 -14.01 2.10 2.55
C GLN A 70 -14.57 1.76 1.15
N GLY A 71 -13.99 0.78 0.44
CA GLY A 71 -14.34 0.48 -0.95
C GLY A 71 -13.91 1.58 -1.92
N LEU A 72 -12.91 2.39 -1.55
CA LEU A 72 -12.28 3.37 -2.41
C LEU A 72 -11.19 2.70 -3.26
N PRO A 73 -10.88 3.26 -4.45
CA PRO A 73 -9.82 2.73 -5.28
C PRO A 73 -8.46 2.76 -4.54
N PRO A 74 -7.59 1.75 -4.77
CA PRO A 74 -6.21 1.83 -4.34
C PRO A 74 -5.51 2.87 -5.22
N VAL A 75 -5.16 4.02 -4.63
CA VAL A 75 -4.53 5.12 -5.36
C VAL A 75 -3.09 5.21 -4.91
N PHE A 76 -2.15 5.20 -5.86
CA PHE A 76 -0.75 5.47 -5.57
C PHE A 76 -0.59 6.96 -5.18
N PRO A 77 0.02 7.27 -4.04
CA PRO A 77 0.17 8.65 -3.62
C PRO A 77 1.13 9.40 -4.55
N PRO A 78 0.72 10.53 -5.15
CA PRO A 78 1.60 11.33 -6.02
C PRO A 78 2.81 11.89 -5.29
N GLU A 79 2.75 12.07 -3.98
CA GLU A 79 3.87 12.50 -3.14
C GLU A 79 5.07 11.55 -3.19
N LEU A 80 4.86 10.26 -3.47
CA LEU A 80 5.93 9.27 -3.66
C LEU A 80 6.58 9.34 -5.05
N LEU A 81 5.97 10.08 -5.99
CA LEU A 81 6.51 10.32 -7.34
C LEU A 81 7.30 11.63 -7.41
N ALA A 82 7.07 12.54 -6.46
CA ALA A 82 7.84 13.77 -6.38
C ALA A 82 9.26 13.42 -5.95
N PRO A 83 10.32 13.93 -6.62
CA PRO A 83 11.67 13.85 -6.08
C PRO A 83 11.60 14.43 -4.67
N SER A 84 12.08 13.67 -3.68
CA SER A 84 12.11 14.09 -2.28
C SER A 84 12.46 15.57 -2.25
N ARG A 85 11.52 16.41 -1.80
CA ARG A 85 11.82 17.82 -1.54
C ARG A 85 12.81 17.80 -0.39
N GLN A 86 14.09 17.61 -0.70
CA GLN A 86 15.16 17.96 0.20
C GLN A 86 14.90 19.42 0.53
N SER A 87 14.61 19.66 1.81
CA SER A 87 14.62 21.00 2.38
C SER A 87 15.91 21.68 1.93
N VAL A 88 15.76 22.65 1.03
CA VAL A 88 16.68 23.78 0.95
C VAL A 88 16.50 24.52 2.28
N ALA A 89 17.32 24.13 3.26
CA ALA A 89 17.65 25.00 4.38
C ALA A 89 19.06 25.50 4.09
N ASP A 90 19.14 26.75 3.66
CA ASP A 90 20.35 27.57 3.58
C ASP A 90 21.05 27.71 4.95
#